data_AF-A0A314XXM9-F1
#
_entry.id   AF-A0A314XXM9-F1
#
_cell.length_a   1.000
_cell.length_b   1.000
_cell.length_c   1.000
_cell.angle_alpha   90.00
_cell.angle_beta   90.00
_cell.angle_gamma   90.00
#
_symmetry.space_group_name_H-M   'P 1'
#
loop_
_entity.id
_entity.type
_entity.pdbx_description
1 polymer ?
#
loop_
_entity_poly.entity_id
_entity_poly.type
_entity_poly.pdbx_seq_one_letter_code
_entity_poly.pdbx_strand_id
1 'polypeptide(L)'
;MSSHFWQMGLCFWGFGGGSIEGTVHVNGKDAIGKMDDDFICATLDWWPPEKCDYGTCSWGRASFLNLNLSSSILLNAVKAFSPLKLRLGGTLQDKVIYATPDNKQRCVPFQKSTTEMFGFTPGCLPMNRWDELNSFFQKSGAKIIFGLNALTGRTIHSNGTATGAWDYKNSESFIRYTVKKNYTVHGWELGNELCGHGIGTTIGASQYVSDTASLQKIIHDIYKGIEPKPLILSPGGFFDAKWFKDYTDKTTTSLDVVTHHIYNLGPGVDQHLIEKILDPSYLDGIASTFSDLRNILKSSTTSAAAWVGEAGGAYNSGRHLVSNSFVFSFWYLDQLAMSAAYDTKTYCRQTLIGGNYGLLNTTTHEPNPDYYSALLWHRLMGRNVLATSFSGPKKIRAYAHCAKQSKGITVLLINLQNTTTVEARVAFNNSWTLRHKHKSHKSHRAHLKFHQGLRSETGKRRIPSNSKGWKFTKPNHAAKWKRFDLKFIWDHT
;
A
#
# COMPACT_ATOMS: atom_id res chain seq x y z
N MET A 1 22.98 -37.53 66.11
CA MET A 1 23.16 -36.24 65.40
C MET A 1 24.15 -36.47 64.28
N SER A 2 23.89 -36.28 63.00
CA SER A 2 22.69 -36.14 62.16
C SER A 2 23.27 -36.12 60.75
N SER A 3 22.77 -37.02 59.90
CA SER A 3 23.26 -37.37 58.57
C SER A 3 23.27 -36.21 57.57
N HIS A 4 24.29 -36.17 56.72
CA HIS A 4 24.29 -35.43 55.46
C HIS A 4 23.23 -35.99 54.51
N PHE A 5 22.23 -35.17 54.18
CA PHE A 5 21.34 -35.37 53.05
C PHE A 5 21.59 -34.26 52.02
N TRP A 6 21.96 -34.67 50.80
CA TRP A 6 21.91 -33.84 49.62
C TRP A 6 20.45 -33.55 49.27
N GLN A 7 20.07 -32.28 49.16
CA GLN A 7 18.80 -31.86 48.56
C GLN A 7 19.08 -31.02 47.31
N MET A 8 18.94 -31.67 46.15
CA MET A 8 18.54 -30.99 44.92
C MET A 8 17.12 -30.43 45.12
N GLY A 9 16.91 -29.17 44.74
CA GLY A 9 15.60 -28.51 44.88
C GLY A 9 15.48 -27.25 44.04
N LEU A 10 15.35 -27.45 42.72
CA LEU A 10 14.60 -26.65 41.74
C LEU A 10 14.41 -25.14 42.03
N CYS A 11 15.17 -24.31 41.31
CA CYS A 11 14.80 -22.93 41.01
C CYS A 11 13.48 -22.90 40.21
N PHE A 12 12.37 -22.57 40.86
CA PHE A 12 11.19 -22.07 40.15
C PHE A 12 11.38 -20.59 39.85
N TRP A 13 11.86 -20.28 38.65
CA TRP A 13 11.54 -19.00 38.00
C TRP A 13 10.41 -19.26 37.01
N GLY A 14 9.22 -19.51 37.56
CA GLY A 14 7.99 -19.51 36.79
C GLY A 14 7.52 -18.07 36.60
N PHE A 15 7.92 -17.41 35.52
CA PHE A 15 7.09 -16.34 34.98
C PHE A 15 5.86 -17.01 34.34
N GLY A 16 4.87 -17.32 35.16
CA GLY A 16 3.52 -17.64 34.69
C GLY A 16 2.93 -16.38 34.08
N GLY A 17 3.30 -16.09 32.82
CA GLY A 17 2.59 -15.09 32.03
C GLY A 17 1.23 -15.69 31.69
N GLY A 18 0.22 -15.39 32.51
CA GLY A 18 -1.15 -15.80 32.23
C GLY A 18 -1.56 -15.32 30.85
N SER A 19 -1.98 -16.23 29.97
CA SER A 19 -2.62 -15.87 28.72
C SER A 19 -4.02 -15.35 29.04
N ILE A 20 -4.39 -14.22 28.44
CA ILE A 20 -5.76 -13.72 28.51
C ILE A 20 -6.50 -14.29 27.30
N GLU A 21 -7.69 -14.85 27.51
CA GLU A 21 -8.52 -15.33 26.42
C GLU A 21 -9.27 -14.18 25.74
N GLY A 22 -9.51 -14.33 24.43
CA GLY A 22 -10.41 -13.47 23.69
C GLY A 22 -11.08 -14.22 22.55
N THR A 23 -12.16 -13.69 22.02
CA THR A 23 -12.91 -14.29 20.92
C THR A 23 -13.06 -13.30 19.76
N VAL A 24 -12.65 -13.70 18.57
CA VAL A 24 -12.89 -13.00 17.31
C VAL A 24 -14.22 -13.48 16.76
N HIS A 25 -15.20 -12.61 16.65
CA HIS A 25 -16.48 -12.91 16.03
C HIS A 25 -16.45 -12.48 14.56
N VAL A 26 -16.61 -13.43 13.65
CA VAL A 26 -16.66 -13.17 12.20
C VAL A 26 -18.08 -13.44 11.69
N ASN A 27 -18.67 -12.45 11.04
CA ASN A 27 -19.89 -12.63 10.26
C ASN A 27 -19.52 -12.97 8.81
N GLY A 28 -19.61 -14.26 8.47
CA GLY A 28 -19.29 -14.78 7.14
C GLY A 28 -20.44 -14.72 6.13
N LYS A 29 -21.56 -14.06 6.42
CA LYS A 29 -22.75 -14.06 5.55
C LYS A 29 -22.60 -13.10 4.36
N ASP A 30 -22.23 -11.86 4.63
CA ASP A 30 -22.21 -10.77 3.65
C ASP A 30 -20.92 -9.96 3.77
N ALA A 31 -20.41 -9.46 2.64
CA ALA A 31 -19.26 -8.57 2.64
C ALA A 31 -19.68 -7.13 3.02
N ILE A 32 -18.95 -6.50 3.94
CA ILE A 32 -19.17 -5.09 4.33
C ILE A 32 -18.43 -4.09 3.45
N GLY A 33 -17.46 -4.58 2.68
CA GLY A 33 -16.66 -3.84 1.71
C GLY A 33 -16.02 -4.81 0.73
N LYS A 34 -15.58 -4.29 -0.41
CA LYS A 34 -14.93 -5.05 -1.47
C LYS A 34 -13.76 -4.27 -2.06
N MET A 35 -12.54 -4.71 -1.79
CA MET A 35 -11.34 -4.10 -2.37
C MET A 35 -10.99 -4.65 -3.77
N ASP A 36 -10.06 -3.98 -4.46
CA ASP A 36 -9.48 -4.50 -5.69
C ASP A 36 -8.57 -5.70 -5.44
N ASP A 37 -8.34 -6.52 -6.46
CA ASP A 37 -7.42 -7.68 -6.39
C ASP A 37 -5.97 -7.25 -6.10
N ASP A 38 -5.61 -6.06 -6.55
CA ASP A 38 -4.36 -5.34 -6.36
C ASP A 38 -4.58 -4.12 -5.44
N PHE A 39 -5.24 -4.34 -4.29
CA PHE A 39 -5.50 -3.31 -3.26
C PHE A 39 -4.22 -2.60 -2.79
N ILE A 40 -3.12 -3.33 -2.64
CA ILE A 40 -1.84 -2.76 -2.24
C ILE A 40 -1.27 -1.91 -3.37
N CYS A 41 -0.96 -0.67 -3.05
CA CYS A 41 -0.27 0.29 -3.88
C CYS A 41 0.90 0.90 -3.11
N ALA A 42 1.88 1.45 -3.81
CA ALA A 42 2.94 2.27 -3.23
C ALA A 42 3.17 3.51 -4.09
N THR A 43 3.73 4.56 -3.51
CA THR A 43 4.07 5.77 -4.25
C THR A 43 5.55 5.82 -4.63
N LEU A 44 5.88 6.58 -5.67
CA LEU A 44 7.22 7.05 -5.98
C LEU A 44 7.17 8.57 -6.02
N ASP A 45 8.04 9.23 -5.27
CA ASP A 45 8.01 10.68 -5.09
C ASP A 45 9.04 11.42 -5.97
N TRP A 46 8.89 12.74 -6.05
CA TRP A 46 9.74 13.69 -6.75
C TRP A 46 10.91 14.20 -5.89
N TRP A 47 10.85 14.10 -4.55
CA TRP A 47 11.81 14.72 -3.64
C TRP A 47 13.28 14.46 -3.97
N PRO A 48 14.09 15.52 -4.19
CA PRO A 48 15.51 15.37 -4.49
C PRO A 48 16.33 15.10 -3.21
N PRO A 49 17.63 14.73 -3.33
CA PRO A 49 18.48 14.42 -2.19
C PRO A 49 18.57 15.53 -1.13
N GLU A 50 18.38 16.79 -1.54
CA GLU A 50 18.43 17.98 -0.69
C GLU A 50 17.16 18.18 0.16
N LYS A 51 16.13 17.34 -0.03
CA LYS A 51 14.96 17.31 0.86
C LYS A 51 15.36 16.76 2.22
N CYS A 52 15.38 17.65 3.20
CA CYS A 52 15.67 17.31 4.58
C CYS A 52 14.54 17.78 5.47
N ASP A 53 14.15 16.94 6.42
CA ASP A 53 13.24 17.28 7.50
C ASP A 53 13.97 17.10 8.82
N TYR A 54 13.85 18.09 9.71
CA TYR A 54 14.39 17.99 11.07
C TYR A 54 15.89 17.67 11.10
N GLY A 55 16.66 18.21 10.15
CA GLY A 55 18.10 17.99 10.01
C GLY A 55 18.49 16.66 9.35
N THR A 56 17.55 15.83 8.90
CA THR A 56 17.82 14.53 8.26
C THR A 56 17.33 14.51 6.82
N CYS A 57 18.19 14.11 5.89
CA CYS A 57 17.87 13.99 4.46
C CYS A 57 17.69 12.51 4.08
N SER A 58 16.49 11.97 4.30
CA SER A 58 16.20 10.53 4.17
C SER A 58 15.80 10.07 2.76
N TRP A 59 15.84 10.98 1.78
CA TRP A 59 15.43 10.70 0.40
C TRP A 59 16.54 10.15 -0.49
N GLY A 60 17.80 10.57 -0.29
CA GLY A 60 18.91 10.16 -1.15
C GLY A 60 18.54 10.28 -2.64
N ARG A 61 18.82 9.23 -3.43
CA ARG A 61 18.44 9.17 -4.86
C ARG A 61 17.11 8.45 -5.10
N ALA A 62 16.19 8.42 -4.12
CA ALA A 62 14.95 7.66 -4.21
C ALA A 62 13.90 8.25 -5.17
N SER A 63 14.00 9.55 -5.49
CA SER A 63 13.09 10.17 -6.46
C SER A 63 13.09 9.40 -7.76
N PHE A 64 11.92 9.21 -8.38
CA PHE A 64 11.85 8.48 -9.65
C PHE A 64 12.57 9.20 -10.79
N LEU A 65 12.99 10.46 -10.62
CA LEU A 65 13.92 11.14 -11.53
C LEU A 65 15.33 10.53 -11.50
N ASN A 66 15.76 10.00 -10.35
CA ASN A 66 17.16 9.64 -10.08
C ASN A 66 17.36 8.19 -9.60
N LEU A 67 16.26 7.48 -9.31
CA LEU A 67 16.23 6.12 -8.77
C LEU A 67 16.99 5.14 -9.65
N ASN A 68 17.80 4.28 -9.03
CA ASN A 68 18.54 3.24 -9.75
C ASN A 68 17.60 2.10 -10.21
N LEU A 69 17.11 2.20 -11.43
CA LEU A 69 16.19 1.23 -12.05
C LEU A 69 16.87 -0.09 -12.45
N SER A 70 18.20 -0.17 -12.39
CA SER A 70 18.97 -1.39 -12.67
C SER A 70 19.08 -2.32 -11.45
N SER A 71 18.57 -1.91 -10.28
CA SER A 71 18.59 -2.73 -9.08
C SER A 71 17.67 -3.94 -9.20
N SER A 72 18.25 -5.14 -9.08
CA SER A 72 17.51 -6.41 -9.06
C SER A 72 16.60 -6.52 -7.83
N ILE A 73 17.02 -5.97 -6.68
CA ILE A 73 16.22 -5.97 -5.45
C ILE A 73 14.95 -5.14 -5.66
N LEU A 74 15.08 -3.92 -6.19
CA LEU A 74 13.92 -3.06 -6.50
C LEU A 74 12.97 -3.73 -7.50
N LEU A 75 13.50 -4.29 -8.59
CA LEU A 75 12.69 -4.99 -9.59
C LEU A 75 11.93 -6.17 -8.97
N ASN A 76 12.60 -7.00 -8.18
CA ASN A 76 11.98 -8.16 -7.54
C ASN A 76 10.98 -7.75 -6.47
N ALA A 77 11.25 -6.66 -5.74
CA ALA A 77 10.35 -6.13 -4.74
C ALA A 77 8.99 -5.74 -5.33
N VAL A 78 8.99 -5.10 -6.50
CA VAL A 78 7.76 -4.75 -7.24
C VAL A 78 7.09 -6.00 -7.83
N LYS A 79 7.87 -6.91 -8.44
CA LYS A 79 7.35 -8.16 -9.03
C LYS A 79 6.64 -9.07 -8.04
N ALA A 80 7.02 -9.04 -6.75
CA ALA A 80 6.46 -9.92 -5.74
C ALA A 80 4.93 -9.77 -5.54
N PHE A 81 4.35 -8.67 -6.00
CA PHE A 81 2.90 -8.39 -5.95
C PHE A 81 2.17 -8.80 -7.23
N SER A 82 2.78 -8.67 -8.42
CA SER A 82 2.23 -9.13 -9.72
C SER A 82 0.70 -8.96 -9.88
N PRO A 83 0.17 -7.74 -10.01
CA PRO A 83 0.87 -6.46 -10.12
C PRO A 83 0.92 -5.66 -8.81
N LEU A 84 1.88 -4.74 -8.70
CA LEU A 84 1.86 -3.62 -7.75
C LEU A 84 1.38 -2.36 -8.48
N LYS A 85 0.42 -1.63 -7.90
CA LYS A 85 0.11 -0.26 -8.35
C LYS A 85 1.18 0.70 -7.84
N LEU A 86 1.71 1.54 -8.73
CA LEU A 86 2.68 2.59 -8.41
C LEU A 86 2.11 3.96 -8.76
N ARG A 87 1.90 4.80 -7.75
CA ARG A 87 1.47 6.20 -7.91
C ARG A 87 2.68 7.12 -7.94
N LEU A 88 2.97 7.71 -9.09
CA LEU A 88 4.07 8.65 -9.30
C LEU A 88 3.53 10.05 -9.03
N GLY A 89 3.87 10.62 -7.89
CA GLY A 89 3.29 11.87 -7.42
C GLY A 89 3.86 12.29 -6.07
N GLY A 90 3.37 13.42 -5.56
CA GLY A 90 3.82 14.04 -4.31
C GLY A 90 3.90 15.55 -4.45
N THR A 91 4.29 16.24 -3.38
CA THR A 91 4.20 17.71 -3.27
C THR A 91 4.83 18.48 -4.46
N LEU A 92 5.97 18.03 -4.99
CA LEU A 92 6.64 18.74 -6.10
C LEU A 92 5.99 18.51 -7.47
N GLN A 93 5.01 17.60 -7.60
CA GLN A 93 4.29 17.30 -8.83
C GLN A 93 3.75 18.56 -9.51
N ASP A 94 3.17 19.47 -8.73
CA ASP A 94 2.58 20.72 -9.22
C ASP A 94 3.60 21.83 -9.56
N LYS A 95 4.89 21.47 -9.54
CA LYS A 95 6.00 22.31 -10.00
C LYS A 95 6.82 21.63 -11.11
N VAL A 96 6.32 20.53 -11.68
CA VAL A 96 7.00 19.80 -12.75
C VAL A 96 6.62 20.35 -14.12
N ILE A 97 7.61 20.47 -14.98
CA ILE A 97 7.47 20.67 -16.42
C ILE A 97 7.87 19.38 -17.14
N TYR A 98 7.06 18.92 -18.10
CA TYR A 98 7.39 17.77 -18.93
C TYR A 98 8.15 18.23 -20.18
N ALA A 99 9.38 17.74 -20.39
CA ALA A 99 10.23 18.15 -21.52
C ALA A 99 9.91 17.35 -22.80
N THR A 100 8.65 17.41 -23.22
CA THR A 100 8.19 16.83 -24.48
C THR A 100 8.75 17.60 -25.68
N PRO A 101 8.76 17.03 -26.89
CA PRO A 101 9.22 17.72 -28.10
C PRO A 101 8.50 19.05 -28.39
N ASP A 102 7.25 19.20 -27.96
CA ASP A 102 6.47 20.43 -28.14
C ASP A 102 6.85 21.52 -27.13
N ASN A 103 7.53 21.15 -26.04
CA ASN A 103 7.99 22.08 -25.02
C ASN A 103 9.45 22.50 -25.29
N LYS A 104 9.64 23.74 -25.71
CA LYS A 104 10.96 24.30 -26.03
C LYS A 104 11.75 24.78 -24.81
N GLN A 105 11.17 24.72 -23.61
CA GLN A 105 11.86 25.14 -22.40
C GLN A 105 13.01 24.18 -22.06
N ARG A 106 14.12 24.74 -21.57
CA ARG A 106 15.25 23.94 -21.08
C ARG A 106 14.78 23.10 -19.89
N CYS A 107 15.03 21.80 -19.94
CA CYS A 107 14.75 20.91 -18.82
C CYS A 107 15.77 21.13 -17.70
N VAL A 108 15.32 21.73 -16.59
CA VAL A 108 16.14 22.03 -15.41
C VAL A 108 15.65 21.17 -14.24
N PRO A 109 16.54 20.50 -13.49
CA PRO A 109 16.13 19.73 -12.31
C PRO A 109 15.66 20.66 -11.19
N PHE A 110 14.92 20.10 -10.23
CA PHE A 110 14.60 20.78 -8.98
C PHE A 110 15.87 21.28 -8.29
N GLN A 111 15.86 22.53 -7.84
CA GLN A 111 16.93 23.11 -7.03
C GLN A 111 16.33 23.66 -5.74
N LYS A 112 17.06 23.50 -4.63
CA LYS A 112 16.64 24.05 -3.35
C LYS A 112 16.61 25.58 -3.45
N SER A 113 15.50 26.18 -3.04
CA SER A 113 15.29 27.62 -3.02
C SER A 113 14.43 28.00 -1.83
N THR A 114 14.93 28.85 -0.95
CA THR A 114 14.22 29.26 0.29
C THR A 114 13.06 30.21 0.04
N THR A 115 12.97 30.81 -1.14
CA THR A 115 11.91 31.77 -1.51
C THR A 115 10.76 31.12 -2.27
N GLU A 116 10.97 29.90 -2.77
CA GLU A 116 10.01 29.18 -3.59
C GLU A 116 9.04 28.35 -2.74
N MET A 117 7.79 28.20 -3.21
CA MET A 117 6.83 27.27 -2.60
C MET A 117 7.45 25.87 -2.48
N PHE A 118 7.29 25.27 -1.30
CA PHE A 118 7.88 23.98 -0.89
C PHE A 118 9.41 23.95 -0.77
N GLY A 119 10.09 25.08 -0.92
CA GLY A 119 11.54 25.16 -0.76
C GLY A 119 12.34 24.72 -1.99
N PHE A 120 11.70 24.60 -3.15
CA PHE A 120 12.33 24.17 -4.40
C PHE A 120 11.81 24.94 -5.62
N THR A 121 12.68 25.21 -6.59
CA THR A 121 12.30 25.76 -7.90
C THR A 121 11.35 24.81 -8.64
N PRO A 122 10.71 25.26 -9.74
CA PRO A 122 10.19 24.31 -10.73
C PRO A 122 11.26 23.33 -11.17
N GLY A 123 10.85 22.10 -11.42
CA GLY A 123 11.70 21.00 -11.88
C GLY A 123 11.17 20.46 -13.20
N CYS A 124 11.87 19.49 -13.75
CA CYS A 124 11.54 18.93 -15.05
C CYS A 124 11.65 17.41 -15.06
N LEU A 125 10.74 16.75 -15.79
CA LEU A 125 10.84 15.35 -16.18
C LEU A 125 11.38 15.25 -17.62
N PRO A 126 12.65 14.84 -17.81
CA PRO A 126 13.18 14.51 -19.13
C PRO A 126 12.45 13.30 -19.73
N MET A 127 12.13 13.34 -21.03
CA MET A 127 11.43 12.22 -21.68
C MET A 127 12.27 10.94 -21.79
N ASN A 128 13.61 11.03 -21.88
CA ASN A 128 14.47 9.85 -21.80
C ASN A 128 14.32 9.16 -20.43
N ARG A 129 14.18 9.92 -19.34
CA ARG A 129 13.93 9.35 -18.02
C ARG A 129 12.55 8.70 -17.93
N TRP A 130 11.54 9.28 -18.58
CA TRP A 130 10.22 8.66 -18.70
C TRP A 130 10.28 7.33 -19.49
N ASP A 131 11.07 7.26 -20.56
CA ASP A 131 11.29 6.03 -21.34
C ASP A 131 11.99 4.94 -20.49
N GLU A 132 12.98 5.30 -19.66
CA GLU A 132 13.64 4.39 -18.72
C GLU A 132 12.68 3.83 -17.66
N LEU A 133 11.83 4.71 -17.10
CA LEU A 133 10.81 4.33 -16.11
C LEU A 133 9.81 3.34 -16.71
N ASN A 134 9.29 3.61 -17.91
CA ASN A 134 8.37 2.70 -18.58
C ASN A 134 9.01 1.35 -18.91
N SER A 135 10.30 1.35 -19.28
CA SER A 135 11.05 0.10 -19.45
C SER A 135 11.12 -0.72 -18.14
N PHE A 136 11.28 -0.06 -16.99
CA PHE A 136 11.22 -0.71 -15.68
C PHE A 136 9.80 -1.19 -15.33
N PHE A 137 8.76 -0.40 -15.61
CA PHE A 137 7.36 -0.75 -15.35
C PHE A 137 6.92 -1.96 -16.14
N GLN A 138 7.25 -2.01 -17.43
CA GLN A 138 6.99 -3.16 -18.28
C GLN A 138 7.72 -4.41 -17.76
N LYS A 139 9.00 -4.29 -17.37
CA LYS A 139 9.78 -5.40 -16.81
C LYS A 139 9.23 -5.91 -15.49
N SER A 140 8.69 -5.03 -14.65
CA SER A 140 8.17 -5.35 -13.32
C SER A 140 6.71 -5.80 -13.32
N GLY A 141 5.94 -5.47 -14.36
CA GLY A 141 4.50 -5.69 -14.42
C GLY A 141 3.70 -4.73 -13.53
N ALA A 142 4.27 -3.58 -13.17
CA ALA A 142 3.60 -2.58 -12.35
C ALA A 142 2.47 -1.87 -13.11
N LYS A 143 1.42 -1.48 -12.39
CA LYS A 143 0.34 -0.62 -12.91
C LYS A 143 0.59 0.82 -12.50
N ILE A 144 0.65 1.73 -13.47
CA ILE A 144 1.16 3.09 -13.24
C ILE A 144 0.01 4.09 -13.10
N ILE A 145 -0.01 4.81 -11.99
CA ILE A 145 -0.82 6.00 -11.82
C ILE A 145 0.15 7.17 -11.87
N PHE A 146 -0.10 8.16 -12.73
CA PHE A 146 0.76 9.33 -12.85
C PHE A 146 0.00 10.60 -12.48
N GLY A 147 0.55 11.35 -11.53
CA GLY A 147 0.00 12.64 -11.12
C GLY A 147 0.51 13.79 -12.00
N LEU A 148 -0.43 14.53 -12.57
CA LEU A 148 -0.20 15.68 -13.44
C LEU A 148 -0.11 16.98 -12.65
N ASN A 149 0.70 17.91 -13.14
CA ASN A 149 0.78 19.27 -12.61
C ASN A 149 -0.51 20.04 -12.88
N ALA A 150 -1.24 20.40 -11.82
CA ALA A 150 -2.50 21.14 -11.88
C ALA A 150 -2.35 22.65 -11.68
N LEU A 151 -1.16 23.16 -11.34
CA LEU A 151 -0.89 24.59 -11.10
C LEU A 151 -0.37 25.36 -12.32
N THR A 152 -0.08 24.67 -13.43
CA THR A 152 0.39 25.33 -14.66
C THR A 152 -0.62 26.38 -15.15
N GLY A 153 -0.14 27.60 -15.38
CA GLY A 153 -0.92 28.73 -15.90
C GLY A 153 -1.74 29.51 -14.87
N ARG A 154 -1.67 29.14 -13.58
CA ARG A 154 -2.46 29.80 -12.52
C ARG A 154 -1.73 30.94 -11.84
N THR A 155 -2.52 31.82 -11.23
CA THR A 155 -2.04 32.83 -10.29
C THR A 155 -2.33 32.38 -8.87
N ILE A 156 -1.27 32.28 -8.06
CA ILE A 156 -1.36 32.05 -6.61
C ILE A 156 -1.40 33.42 -5.92
N HIS A 157 -2.46 33.64 -5.16
CA HIS A 157 -2.68 34.90 -4.43
C HIS A 157 -2.01 34.88 -3.05
N SER A 158 -1.85 36.06 -2.45
CA SER A 158 -1.28 36.23 -1.11
C SER A 158 -2.06 35.51 0.00
N ASN A 159 -3.36 35.25 -0.22
CA ASN A 159 -4.20 34.47 0.70
C ASN A 159 -4.02 32.94 0.54
N GLY A 160 -3.09 32.50 -0.30
CA GLY A 160 -2.78 31.09 -0.56
C GLY A 160 -3.71 30.40 -1.56
N THR A 161 -4.71 31.08 -2.12
CA THR A 161 -5.61 30.50 -3.14
C THR A 161 -5.01 30.58 -4.54
N ALA A 162 -5.14 29.51 -5.32
CA ALA A 162 -4.79 29.48 -6.73
C ALA A 162 -6.06 29.68 -7.59
N THR A 163 -6.00 30.61 -8.54
CA THR A 163 -7.12 30.91 -9.45
C THR A 163 -6.67 30.92 -10.91
N GLY A 164 -7.63 30.96 -11.83
CA GLY A 164 -7.41 30.79 -13.26
C GLY A 164 -7.62 29.33 -13.67
N ALA A 165 -7.87 29.13 -14.97
CA ALA A 165 -8.04 27.79 -15.53
C ALA A 165 -6.70 27.05 -15.59
N TRP A 166 -6.74 25.73 -15.50
CA TRP A 166 -5.55 24.89 -15.74
C TRP A 166 -5.08 25.00 -17.19
N ASP A 167 -3.83 25.44 -17.41
CA ASP A 167 -3.19 25.33 -18.72
C ASP A 167 -2.67 23.89 -18.91
N TYR A 168 -3.49 23.09 -19.58
CA TYR A 168 -3.26 21.67 -19.79
C TYR A 168 -2.24 21.35 -20.88
N LYS A 169 -1.76 22.32 -21.68
CA LYS A 169 -0.97 22.03 -22.90
C LYS A 169 0.27 21.18 -22.65
N ASN A 170 0.99 21.45 -21.56
CA ASN A 170 2.19 20.67 -21.24
C ASN A 170 1.84 19.23 -20.83
N SER A 171 0.79 19.06 -20.02
CA SER A 171 0.28 17.75 -19.62
C SER A 171 -0.30 16.96 -20.80
N GLU A 172 -1.05 17.62 -21.69
CA GLU A 172 -1.57 17.02 -22.91
C GLU A 172 -0.44 16.50 -23.81
N SER A 173 0.59 17.32 -24.05
CA SER A 173 1.76 16.90 -24.83
C SER A 173 2.46 15.69 -24.19
N PHE A 174 2.52 15.62 -22.86
CA PHE A 174 3.10 14.49 -22.13
C PHE A 174 2.27 13.20 -22.28
N ILE A 175 0.95 13.31 -22.19
CA ILE A 175 0.04 12.18 -22.41
C ILE A 175 0.14 11.70 -23.86
N ARG A 176 0.18 12.61 -24.85
CA ARG A 176 0.37 12.28 -26.27
C ARG A 176 1.71 11.60 -26.52
N TYR A 177 2.79 12.07 -25.90
CA TYR A 177 4.10 11.42 -25.97
C TYR A 177 4.04 9.98 -25.42
N THR A 178 3.40 9.79 -24.27
CA THR A 178 3.22 8.48 -23.62
C THR A 178 2.47 7.50 -24.52
N VAL A 179 1.35 7.93 -25.10
CA VAL A 179 0.56 7.12 -26.04
C VAL A 179 1.34 6.84 -27.33
N LYS A 180 2.03 7.84 -27.90
CA LYS A 180 2.87 7.66 -29.09
C LYS A 180 3.99 6.63 -28.89
N LYS A 181 4.52 6.53 -27.67
CA LYS A 181 5.52 5.53 -27.28
C LYS A 181 4.93 4.16 -26.94
N ASN A 182 3.61 4.01 -27.03
CA ASN A 182 2.88 2.80 -26.67
C ASN A 182 3.12 2.38 -25.20
N TYR A 183 3.25 3.37 -24.32
CA TYR A 183 3.37 3.14 -22.88
C TYR A 183 1.99 3.07 -22.23
N THR A 184 1.82 2.10 -21.34
CA THR A 184 0.56 1.89 -20.62
C THR A 184 0.57 2.64 -19.30
N VAL A 185 -0.38 3.54 -19.13
CA VAL A 185 -0.69 4.18 -17.84
C VAL A 185 -2.05 3.68 -17.39
N HIS A 186 -2.14 3.21 -16.14
CA HIS A 186 -3.38 2.69 -15.55
C HIS A 186 -4.33 3.82 -15.15
N GLY A 187 -3.80 4.97 -14.74
CA GLY A 187 -4.61 6.13 -14.41
C GLY A 187 -3.84 7.45 -14.40
N TRP A 188 -4.55 8.54 -14.65
CA TRP A 188 -4.06 9.90 -14.61
C TRP A 188 -4.72 10.63 -13.44
N GLU A 189 -3.90 11.11 -12.52
CA GLU A 189 -4.33 11.90 -11.36
C GLU A 189 -4.08 13.39 -11.64
N LEU A 190 -5.00 14.27 -11.24
CA LEU A 190 -4.83 15.72 -11.41
C LEU A 190 -4.47 16.39 -10.08
N GLY A 191 -3.26 16.95 -10.00
CA GLY A 191 -2.74 17.72 -8.87
C GLY A 191 -2.42 16.90 -7.63
N ASN A 192 -1.74 17.54 -6.66
CA ASN A 192 -1.37 16.96 -5.38
C ASN A 192 -1.58 17.96 -4.23
N GLU A 193 -2.46 17.61 -3.29
CA GLU A 193 -2.78 18.34 -2.06
C GLU A 193 -3.30 19.76 -2.31
N LEU A 194 -4.12 19.92 -3.35
CA LEU A 194 -4.73 21.21 -3.74
C LEU A 194 -6.21 21.34 -3.31
N CYS A 195 -6.79 20.29 -2.73
CA CYS A 195 -8.17 20.29 -2.24
C CYS A 195 -8.28 20.76 -0.78
N GLY A 196 -9.48 21.20 -0.39
CA GLY A 196 -9.76 21.65 0.99
C GLY A 196 -8.86 22.80 1.40
N HIS A 197 -8.16 22.65 2.53
CA HIS A 197 -7.20 23.62 3.02
C HIS A 197 -5.91 23.71 2.18
N GLY A 198 -5.60 22.66 1.41
CA GLY A 198 -4.41 22.57 0.58
C GLY A 198 -3.08 22.55 1.36
N ILE A 199 -2.01 22.19 0.67
CA ILE A 199 -0.63 22.30 1.15
C ILE A 199 0.10 23.24 0.20
N GLY A 200 0.61 24.36 0.72
CA GLY A 200 1.21 25.45 -0.08
C GLY A 200 0.17 26.34 -0.78
N THR A 201 -0.81 25.74 -1.46
CA THR A 201 -1.94 26.46 -2.07
C THR A 201 -3.19 25.58 -2.14
N THR A 202 -4.34 26.19 -2.45
CA THR A 202 -5.63 25.48 -2.60
C THR A 202 -6.38 25.97 -3.84
N ILE A 203 -7.13 25.06 -4.48
CA ILE A 203 -8.05 25.35 -5.58
C ILE A 203 -9.48 25.05 -5.12
N GLY A 204 -10.39 25.97 -5.41
CA GLY A 204 -11.81 25.79 -5.11
C GLY A 204 -12.43 24.62 -5.88
N ALA A 205 -13.34 23.88 -5.23
CA ALA A 205 -13.94 22.66 -5.79
C ALA A 205 -14.56 22.86 -7.19
N SER A 206 -15.31 23.94 -7.43
CA SER A 206 -15.90 24.22 -8.76
C SER A 206 -14.85 24.34 -9.88
N GLN A 207 -13.71 24.97 -9.59
CA GLN A 207 -12.63 25.09 -10.55
C GLN A 207 -11.98 23.72 -10.77
N TYR A 208 -11.71 22.98 -9.68
CA TYR A 208 -11.15 21.62 -9.76
C TYR A 208 -12.01 20.65 -10.58
N VAL A 209 -13.35 20.76 -10.47
CA VAL A 209 -14.30 20.00 -11.32
C VAL A 209 -14.11 20.34 -12.79
N SER A 210 -14.02 21.64 -13.12
CA SER A 210 -13.84 22.11 -14.50
C SER A 210 -12.51 21.63 -15.09
N ASP A 211 -11.45 21.60 -14.28
CA ASP A 211 -10.14 21.12 -14.69
C ASP A 211 -10.12 19.59 -14.85
N THR A 212 -10.81 18.86 -13.98
CA THR A 212 -10.99 17.41 -14.09
C THR A 212 -11.77 17.05 -15.36
N ALA A 213 -12.83 17.79 -15.69
CA ALA A 213 -13.58 17.62 -16.93
C ALA A 213 -12.70 17.88 -18.18
N SER A 214 -11.80 18.86 -18.10
CA SER A 214 -10.82 19.13 -19.16
C SER A 214 -9.85 17.96 -19.33
N LEU A 215 -9.31 17.41 -18.24
CA LEU A 215 -8.47 16.21 -18.27
C LEU A 215 -9.22 15.02 -18.91
N GLN A 216 -10.46 14.77 -18.51
CA GLN A 216 -11.24 13.69 -19.08
C GLN A 216 -11.42 13.84 -20.60
N LYS A 217 -11.74 15.05 -21.08
CA LYS A 217 -11.86 15.32 -22.52
C LYS A 217 -10.56 15.03 -23.26
N ILE A 218 -9.42 15.43 -22.68
CA ILE A 218 -8.08 15.16 -23.23
C ILE A 218 -7.82 13.65 -23.30
N ILE A 219 -8.11 12.91 -22.23
CA ILE A 219 -7.94 11.46 -22.19
C ILE A 219 -8.83 10.76 -23.20
N HIS A 220 -10.11 11.16 -23.32
CA HIS A 220 -11.02 10.60 -24.31
C HIS A 220 -10.55 10.82 -25.75
N ASP A 221 -10.00 12.00 -26.05
CA ASP A 221 -9.45 12.32 -27.36
C ASP A 221 -8.16 11.53 -27.67
N ILE A 222 -7.16 11.60 -26.79
CA ILE A 222 -5.85 10.97 -27.03
C ILE A 222 -5.96 9.44 -27.06
N TYR A 223 -6.80 8.85 -26.19
CA TYR A 223 -7.01 7.39 -26.13
C TYR A 223 -8.17 6.92 -27.02
N LYS A 224 -8.53 7.67 -28.06
CA LYS A 224 -9.56 7.24 -29.01
C LYS A 224 -9.10 5.96 -29.73
N GLY A 225 -9.86 4.87 -29.56
CA GLY A 225 -9.53 3.56 -30.12
C GLY A 225 -8.46 2.77 -29.36
N ILE A 226 -8.05 3.22 -28.17
CA ILE A 226 -7.09 2.53 -27.31
C ILE A 226 -7.83 1.99 -26.07
N GLU A 227 -7.71 0.69 -25.82
CA GLU A 227 -8.30 0.02 -24.67
C GLU A 227 -7.26 -0.82 -23.90
N PRO A 228 -7.39 -0.96 -22.57
CA PRO A 228 -8.35 -0.25 -21.71
C PRO A 228 -7.98 1.24 -21.58
N LYS A 229 -9.00 2.11 -21.52
CA LYS A 229 -8.78 3.53 -21.18
C LYS A 229 -8.22 3.69 -19.76
N PRO A 230 -7.31 4.64 -19.52
CA PRO A 230 -6.80 4.92 -18.18
C PRO A 230 -7.89 5.55 -17.31
N LEU A 231 -7.84 5.27 -16.01
CA LEU A 231 -8.72 5.88 -15.01
C LEU A 231 -8.42 7.39 -14.86
N ILE A 232 -9.44 8.17 -14.52
CA ILE A 232 -9.31 9.55 -14.06
C ILE A 232 -9.42 9.59 -12.53
N LEU A 233 -8.39 10.11 -11.87
CA LEU A 233 -8.32 10.19 -10.40
C LEU A 233 -8.27 11.65 -9.94
N SER A 234 -9.13 12.01 -8.99
CA SER A 234 -9.19 13.36 -8.42
C SER A 234 -10.11 13.43 -7.18
N PRO A 235 -9.79 14.21 -6.13
CA PRO A 235 -8.60 15.04 -5.97
C PRO A 235 -7.48 14.27 -5.26
N GLY A 236 -6.22 14.46 -5.64
CA GLY A 236 -5.10 14.06 -4.78
C GLY A 236 -5.01 15.02 -3.59
N GLY A 237 -5.34 14.62 -2.36
CA GLY A 237 -5.11 15.46 -1.17
C GLY A 237 -5.86 15.05 0.10
N PHE A 238 -5.80 15.89 1.14
CA PHE A 238 -6.44 15.61 2.42
C PHE A 238 -7.97 15.74 2.35
N PHE A 239 -8.67 14.83 3.02
CA PHE A 239 -10.12 14.83 3.08
C PHE A 239 -10.65 16.07 3.82
N ASP A 240 -11.51 16.84 3.15
CA ASP A 240 -12.33 17.90 3.72
C ASP A 240 -13.78 17.61 3.32
N ALA A 241 -14.64 17.33 4.29
CA ALA A 241 -15.99 16.84 4.00
C ALA A 241 -16.81 17.81 3.14
N LYS A 242 -16.68 19.13 3.38
CA LYS A 242 -17.43 20.14 2.64
C LYS A 242 -16.89 20.26 1.22
N TRP A 243 -15.58 20.33 1.04
CA TRP A 243 -14.93 20.44 -0.25
C TRP A 243 -15.19 19.19 -1.10
N PHE A 244 -15.05 17.99 -0.53
CA PHE A 244 -15.29 16.73 -1.24
C PHE A 244 -16.75 16.56 -1.63
N LYS A 245 -17.69 16.94 -0.75
CA LYS A 245 -19.11 16.96 -1.09
C LYS A 245 -19.38 17.94 -2.24
N ASP A 246 -18.87 19.16 -2.14
CA ASP A 246 -19.07 20.18 -3.18
C ASP A 246 -18.46 19.75 -4.54
N TYR A 247 -17.27 19.14 -4.50
CA TYR A 247 -16.58 18.60 -5.67
C TYR A 247 -17.38 17.45 -6.31
N THR A 248 -17.83 16.47 -5.52
CA THR A 248 -18.58 15.32 -6.03
C THR A 248 -19.97 15.68 -6.51
N ASP A 249 -20.69 16.59 -5.84
CA ASP A 249 -22.02 17.07 -6.26
C ASP A 249 -21.96 17.81 -7.60
N LYS A 250 -20.87 18.56 -7.85
CA LYS A 250 -20.69 19.34 -9.08
C LYS A 250 -20.07 18.54 -10.22
N THR A 251 -19.52 17.35 -9.95
CA THR A 251 -18.91 16.49 -10.96
C THR A 251 -20.02 15.87 -11.81
N THR A 252 -20.29 16.46 -12.97
CA THR A 252 -21.32 15.98 -13.93
C THR A 252 -20.79 15.01 -14.96
N THR A 253 -19.46 14.87 -15.05
CA THR A 253 -18.77 13.95 -15.94
C THR A 253 -18.34 12.68 -15.20
N SER A 254 -18.08 11.60 -15.96
CA SER A 254 -17.58 10.36 -15.34
C SER A 254 -16.21 10.58 -14.67
N LEU A 255 -16.16 10.32 -13.36
CA LEU A 255 -14.94 10.28 -12.55
C LEU A 255 -14.80 8.85 -12.04
N ASP A 256 -13.64 8.24 -12.23
CA ASP A 256 -13.45 6.83 -11.87
C ASP A 256 -13.08 6.66 -10.40
N VAL A 257 -12.27 7.57 -9.87
CA VAL A 257 -11.71 7.46 -8.52
C VAL A 257 -11.64 8.82 -7.83
N VAL A 258 -12.12 8.85 -6.59
CA VAL A 258 -11.85 9.92 -5.63
C VAL A 258 -10.76 9.45 -4.67
N THR A 259 -9.61 10.14 -4.69
CA THR A 259 -8.47 9.86 -3.82
C THR A 259 -8.50 10.72 -2.56
N HIS A 260 -7.89 10.23 -1.47
CA HIS A 260 -7.53 11.06 -0.31
C HIS A 260 -6.19 10.62 0.32
N HIS A 261 -5.57 11.52 1.09
CA HIS A 261 -4.26 11.32 1.72
C HIS A 261 -4.37 11.09 3.24
N ILE A 262 -3.45 10.28 3.80
CA ILE A 262 -3.46 9.92 5.23
C ILE A 262 -2.09 10.10 5.91
N TYR A 263 -2.06 11.02 6.86
CA TYR A 263 -0.94 11.26 7.77
C TYR A 263 -1.43 11.51 9.21
N ASN A 264 -2.20 10.54 9.73
CA ASN A 264 -2.96 10.67 10.97
C ASN A 264 -2.16 10.47 12.26
N LEU A 265 -0.85 10.19 12.20
CA LEU A 265 0.01 10.10 13.40
C LEU A 265 0.66 11.44 13.79
N GLY A 266 0.72 12.40 12.85
CA GLY A 266 1.37 13.70 13.05
C GLY A 266 2.74 13.80 12.37
N PRO A 267 3.59 14.76 12.78
CA PRO A 267 4.88 15.00 12.12
C PRO A 267 5.92 13.95 12.49
N GLY A 268 6.86 13.66 11.59
CA GLY A 268 8.00 12.77 11.85
C GLY A 268 8.89 13.18 13.04
N VAL A 269 8.87 14.45 13.46
CA VAL A 269 9.63 14.92 14.63
C VAL A 269 9.01 14.54 15.97
N ASP A 270 7.72 14.15 15.98
CA ASP A 270 7.00 13.85 17.20
C ASP A 270 7.61 12.65 17.94
N GLN A 271 7.99 12.87 19.20
CA GLN A 271 8.62 11.86 20.05
C GLN A 271 7.65 10.79 20.55
N HIS A 272 6.34 11.04 20.43
CA HIS A 272 5.29 10.15 20.93
C HIS A 272 4.63 9.29 19.84
N LEU A 273 5.27 9.14 18.68
CA LEU A 273 4.71 8.34 17.59
C LEU A 273 4.48 6.88 17.99
N ILE A 274 5.34 6.28 18.80
CA ILE A 274 5.18 4.88 19.23
C ILE A 274 3.94 4.74 20.12
N GLU A 275 3.74 5.67 21.05
CA GLU A 275 2.61 5.70 21.96
C GLU A 275 1.29 5.82 21.18
N LYS A 276 1.26 6.68 20.17
CA LYS A 276 0.12 6.83 19.24
C LYS A 276 -0.16 5.56 18.44
N ILE A 277 0.88 4.90 17.92
CA ILE A 277 0.76 3.65 17.17
C ILE A 277 0.22 2.51 18.05
N LEU A 278 0.53 2.51 19.35
CA LEU A 278 0.15 1.48 20.31
C LEU A 278 -1.11 1.84 21.14
N ASP A 279 -1.80 2.93 20.79
CA ASP A 279 -3.06 3.36 21.39
C ASP A 279 -4.23 3.10 20.43
N PRO A 280 -5.09 2.11 20.70
CA PRO A 280 -6.25 1.83 19.85
C PRO A 280 -7.20 3.03 19.72
N SER A 281 -7.34 3.85 20.77
CA SER A 281 -8.23 5.02 20.76
C SER A 281 -7.72 6.08 19.79
N TYR A 282 -6.39 6.23 19.69
CA TYR A 282 -5.78 7.13 18.72
C TYR A 282 -5.96 6.60 17.29
N LEU A 283 -5.73 5.30 17.07
CA LEU A 283 -5.91 4.66 15.76
C LEU A 283 -7.36 4.75 15.26
N ASP A 284 -8.35 4.67 16.15
CA ASP A 284 -9.77 4.77 15.79
C ASP A 284 -10.17 6.16 15.24
N GLY A 285 -9.38 7.20 15.52
CA GLY A 285 -9.70 8.59 15.16
C GLY A 285 -9.84 8.85 13.66
N ILE A 286 -9.28 7.99 12.79
CA ILE A 286 -9.38 8.14 11.32
C ILE A 286 -10.62 7.46 10.72
N ALA A 287 -11.36 6.67 11.50
CA ALA A 287 -12.50 5.90 10.99
C ALA A 287 -13.58 6.78 10.36
N SER A 288 -13.83 7.97 10.93
CA SER A 288 -14.79 8.94 10.39
C SER A 288 -14.43 9.37 8.98
N THR A 289 -13.15 9.68 8.71
CA THR A 289 -12.67 10.07 7.38
C THR A 289 -13.02 9.04 6.30
N PHE A 290 -12.82 7.76 6.59
CA PHE A 290 -13.19 6.69 5.65
C PHE A 290 -14.71 6.57 5.50
N SER A 291 -15.43 6.60 6.62
CA SER A 291 -16.89 6.46 6.64
C SER A 291 -17.59 7.61 5.92
N ASP A 292 -17.11 8.84 6.10
CA ASP A 292 -17.68 10.06 5.56
C ASP A 292 -17.43 10.13 4.05
N LEU A 293 -16.21 9.82 3.59
CA LEU A 293 -15.94 9.71 2.16
C LEU A 293 -16.82 8.65 1.50
N ARG A 294 -16.95 7.47 2.12
CA ARG A 294 -17.86 6.41 1.61
C ARG A 294 -19.29 6.91 1.52
N ASN A 295 -19.77 7.64 2.53
CA ASN A 295 -21.14 8.15 2.56
C ASN A 295 -21.36 9.25 1.51
N ILE A 296 -20.41 10.17 1.35
CA ILE A 296 -20.44 11.20 0.29
C ILE A 296 -20.59 10.53 -1.07
N LEU A 297 -19.73 9.56 -1.40
CA LEU A 297 -19.77 8.87 -2.69
C LEU A 297 -21.06 8.06 -2.88
N LYS A 298 -21.55 7.38 -1.85
CA LYS A 298 -22.83 6.65 -1.93
C LYS A 298 -24.04 7.56 -2.16
N SER A 299 -23.97 8.81 -1.69
CA SER A 299 -25.03 9.81 -1.86
C SER A 299 -24.87 10.66 -3.13
N SER A 300 -23.72 10.56 -3.79
CA SER A 300 -23.40 11.32 -5.00
C SER A 300 -23.96 10.64 -6.25
N THR A 301 -24.09 11.40 -7.33
CA THR A 301 -24.42 10.90 -8.66
C THR A 301 -23.22 10.25 -9.37
N THR A 302 -21.99 10.47 -8.87
CA THR A 302 -20.79 9.85 -9.43
C THR A 302 -20.69 8.37 -9.06
N SER A 303 -20.17 7.55 -9.98
CA SER A 303 -19.84 6.15 -9.73
C SER A 303 -18.41 5.96 -9.21
N ALA A 304 -17.73 7.03 -8.82
CA ALA A 304 -16.33 7.01 -8.43
C ALA A 304 -16.08 6.11 -7.21
N ALA A 305 -14.97 5.38 -7.24
CA ALA A 305 -14.49 4.59 -6.12
C ALA A 305 -13.61 5.41 -5.17
N ALA A 306 -13.65 5.11 -3.87
CA ALA A 306 -12.73 5.70 -2.88
C ALA A 306 -11.38 4.98 -2.90
N TRP A 307 -10.29 5.74 -3.02
CA TRP A 307 -8.91 5.24 -2.91
C TRP A 307 -8.14 6.06 -1.87
N VAL A 308 -7.25 5.39 -1.12
CA VAL A 308 -6.15 6.08 -0.42
C VAL A 308 -5.02 6.25 -1.44
N GLY A 309 -4.86 7.47 -1.95
CA GLY A 309 -3.89 7.81 -3.01
C GLY A 309 -2.47 8.00 -2.48
N GLU A 310 -2.34 8.31 -1.19
CA GLU A 310 -1.07 8.49 -0.51
C GLU A 310 -1.26 8.33 1.01
N ALA A 311 -0.41 7.55 1.67
CA ALA A 311 -0.45 7.44 3.13
C ALA A 311 0.91 7.09 3.71
N GLY A 312 1.43 7.93 4.61
CA GLY A 312 2.69 7.68 5.31
C GLY A 312 2.57 7.60 6.83
N GLY A 313 1.38 7.91 7.37
CA GLY A 313 1.11 7.91 8.82
C GLY A 313 1.73 9.10 9.52
N ALA A 314 3.06 9.21 9.47
CA ALA A 314 3.80 10.38 9.93
C ALA A 314 4.30 11.22 8.75
N TYR A 315 3.87 12.49 8.66
CA TYR A 315 4.26 13.39 7.56
C TYR A 315 5.70 13.92 7.75
N ASN A 316 6.20 14.67 6.76
CA ASN A 316 7.59 15.17 6.72
C ASN A 316 8.62 14.05 6.81
N SER A 317 8.54 13.13 5.84
CA SER A 317 9.48 12.01 5.65
C SER A 317 9.48 10.95 6.75
N GLY A 318 8.51 10.96 7.67
CA GLY A 318 8.43 10.00 8.78
C GLY A 318 9.62 10.07 9.75
N ARG A 319 9.70 9.12 10.69
CA ARG A 319 10.70 9.13 11.77
C ARG A 319 11.65 7.94 11.69
N HIS A 320 12.96 8.21 11.70
CA HIS A 320 13.97 7.16 11.75
C HIS A 320 13.84 6.31 13.03
N LEU A 321 14.02 4.99 12.90
CA LEU A 321 13.81 3.96 13.93
C LEU A 321 12.36 3.78 14.39
N VAL A 322 11.40 4.49 13.78
CA VAL A 322 9.97 4.31 14.01
C VAL A 322 9.27 3.95 12.71
N SER A 323 9.21 4.85 11.73
CA SER A 323 8.51 4.63 10.46
C SER A 323 9.13 3.56 9.55
N ASN A 324 10.41 3.24 9.77
CA ASN A 324 11.13 2.16 9.09
C ASN A 324 11.36 0.93 9.98
N SER A 325 10.73 0.86 11.16
CA SER A 325 10.87 -0.27 12.09
C SER A 325 9.56 -1.04 12.25
N PHE A 326 9.63 -2.20 12.91
CA PHE A 326 8.50 -3.14 13.01
C PHE A 326 7.28 -2.53 13.71
N VAL A 327 7.47 -1.60 14.63
CA VAL A 327 6.35 -0.96 15.35
C VAL A 327 5.38 -0.27 14.39
N PHE A 328 5.86 0.27 13.27
CA PHE A 328 5.01 0.96 12.30
C PHE A 328 4.04 0.01 11.57
N SER A 329 4.36 -1.29 11.52
CA SER A 329 3.49 -2.30 10.91
C SER A 329 2.15 -2.42 11.63
N PHE A 330 2.07 -2.09 12.93
CA PHE A 330 0.81 -2.04 13.66
C PHE A 330 -0.14 -0.99 13.07
N TRP A 331 0.33 0.24 12.88
CA TRP A 331 -0.45 1.29 12.23
C TRP A 331 -0.77 0.91 10.79
N TYR A 332 0.22 0.44 10.02
CA TYR A 332 0.02 0.22 8.59
C TYR A 332 -1.02 -0.88 8.31
N LEU A 333 -0.92 -2.04 8.98
CA LEU A 333 -1.90 -3.12 8.84
C LEU A 333 -3.29 -2.70 9.34
N ASP A 334 -3.35 -1.88 10.40
CA ASP A 334 -4.60 -1.35 10.91
C ASP A 334 -5.29 -0.43 9.90
N GLN A 335 -4.54 0.47 9.26
CA GLN A 335 -5.08 1.38 8.24
C GLN A 335 -5.51 0.65 6.96
N LEU A 336 -4.75 -0.36 6.53
CA LEU A 336 -5.16 -1.22 5.40
C LEU A 336 -6.52 -1.88 5.68
N ALA A 337 -6.69 -2.43 6.89
CA ALA A 337 -7.92 -3.13 7.25
C ALA A 337 -9.11 -2.20 7.48
N MET A 338 -8.89 -1.08 8.19
CA MET A 338 -9.93 -0.10 8.47
C MET A 338 -10.44 0.54 7.18
N SER A 339 -9.55 0.96 6.28
CA SER A 339 -9.95 1.52 4.99
C SER A 339 -10.74 0.52 4.14
N ALA A 340 -10.32 -0.74 4.08
CA ALA A 340 -11.02 -1.79 3.35
C ALA A 340 -12.44 -2.04 3.90
N ALA A 341 -12.63 -1.99 5.23
CA ALA A 341 -13.95 -2.13 5.86
C ALA A 341 -14.93 -1.00 5.49
N TYR A 342 -14.41 0.16 5.10
CA TYR A 342 -15.18 1.29 4.56
C TYR A 342 -15.20 1.34 3.03
N ASP A 343 -14.94 0.21 2.37
CA ASP A 343 -15.07 0.03 0.92
C ASP A 343 -14.05 0.79 0.07
N THR A 344 -12.91 1.18 0.65
CA THR A 344 -11.75 1.68 -0.10
C THR A 344 -11.19 0.59 -1.02
N LYS A 345 -10.92 0.93 -2.29
CA LYS A 345 -10.54 -0.06 -3.32
C LYS A 345 -9.04 -0.24 -3.50
N THR A 346 -8.25 0.77 -3.16
CA THR A 346 -6.78 0.76 -3.26
C THR A 346 -6.17 1.59 -2.13
N TYR A 347 -5.01 1.18 -1.64
CA TYR A 347 -4.25 1.88 -0.61
C TYR A 347 -2.79 2.06 -1.00
N CYS A 348 -2.38 3.30 -1.30
CA CYS A 348 -1.04 3.65 -1.73
C CYS A 348 -0.16 4.10 -0.56
N ARG A 349 0.80 3.25 -0.19
CA ARG A 349 1.80 3.57 0.83
C ARG A 349 2.82 4.58 0.31
N GLN A 350 2.92 5.72 1.00
CA GLN A 350 4.06 6.62 0.93
C GLN A 350 5.22 6.02 1.73
N THR A 351 6.30 5.54 1.12
CA THR A 351 6.57 5.35 -0.32
C THR A 351 7.03 3.91 -0.59
N LEU A 352 7.19 3.52 -1.86
CA LEU A 352 7.97 2.33 -2.20
C LEU A 352 9.42 2.45 -1.69
N ILE A 353 10.05 3.62 -1.89
CA ILE A 353 11.42 3.93 -1.48
C ILE A 353 11.57 5.44 -1.24
N GLY A 354 12.43 5.83 -0.29
CA GLY A 354 12.67 7.22 0.09
C GLY A 354 11.88 7.64 1.33
N GLY A 355 12.42 8.58 2.09
CA GLY A 355 11.89 8.90 3.41
C GLY A 355 12.12 7.77 4.43
N ASN A 356 11.86 8.05 5.70
CA ASN A 356 11.94 7.03 6.76
C ASN A 356 10.74 6.08 6.76
N TYR A 357 9.69 6.33 5.97
CA TYR A 357 8.51 5.46 5.85
C TYR A 357 8.58 4.48 4.67
N GLY A 358 9.66 4.51 3.88
CA GLY A 358 9.76 3.75 2.63
C GLY A 358 9.64 2.25 2.89
N LEU A 359 8.93 1.54 2.02
CA LEU A 359 8.84 0.07 2.07
C LEU A 359 10.20 -0.58 1.87
N LEU A 360 11.07 0.05 1.08
CA LEU A 360 12.46 -0.36 0.86
C LEU A 360 13.41 0.64 1.49
N ASN A 361 14.54 0.14 1.98
CA ASN A 361 15.65 0.97 2.44
C ASN A 361 16.18 1.84 1.31
N THR A 362 16.33 3.14 1.56
CA THR A 362 16.76 4.14 0.57
C THR A 362 18.11 3.84 -0.08
N THR A 363 19.03 3.18 0.63
CA THR A 363 20.41 2.95 0.17
C THR A 363 20.60 1.51 -0.33
N THR A 364 20.16 0.52 0.44
CA THR A 364 20.40 -0.89 0.12
C THR A 364 19.29 -1.50 -0.74
N HIS A 365 18.14 -0.83 -0.84
CA HIS A 365 16.88 -1.35 -1.40
C HIS A 365 16.32 -2.57 -0.68
N GLU A 366 16.91 -2.99 0.44
CA GLU A 366 16.41 -4.12 1.21
C GLU A 366 15.04 -3.78 1.82
N PRO A 367 14.10 -4.74 1.86
CA PRO A 367 12.78 -4.51 2.43
C PRO A 367 12.81 -4.12 3.91
N ASN A 368 12.15 -3.01 4.25
CA ASN A 368 11.79 -2.67 5.63
C ASN A 368 10.60 -3.52 6.11
N PRO A 369 10.32 -3.59 7.43
CA PRO A 369 9.23 -4.44 7.97
C PRO A 369 7.87 -4.27 7.28
N ASP A 370 7.50 -3.03 6.94
CA ASP A 370 6.21 -2.74 6.30
C ASP A 370 6.07 -3.31 4.89
N TYR A 371 7.18 -3.57 4.18
CA TYR A 371 7.13 -4.29 2.91
C TYR A 371 6.57 -5.70 3.09
N TYR A 372 6.99 -6.40 4.16
CA TYR A 372 6.48 -7.73 4.46
C TYR A 372 5.02 -7.67 4.92
N SER A 373 4.63 -6.64 5.67
CA SER A 373 3.22 -6.39 6.03
C SER A 373 2.35 -6.24 4.78
N ALA A 374 2.79 -5.42 3.81
CA ALA A 374 2.11 -5.25 2.53
C ALA A 374 2.06 -6.55 1.72
N LEU A 375 3.17 -7.28 1.64
CA LEU A 375 3.28 -8.51 0.84
C LEU A 375 2.43 -9.64 1.43
N LEU A 376 2.41 -9.80 2.76
CA LEU A 376 1.56 -10.77 3.44
C LEU A 376 0.08 -10.42 3.26
N TRP A 377 -0.30 -9.16 3.43
CA TRP A 377 -1.65 -8.69 3.13
C TRP A 377 -2.03 -9.05 1.70
N HIS A 378 -1.19 -8.67 0.74
CA HIS A 378 -1.42 -8.92 -0.68
C HIS A 378 -1.63 -10.41 -0.99
N ARG A 379 -0.91 -11.32 -0.32
CA ARG A 379 -1.01 -12.76 -0.58
C ARG A 379 -2.19 -13.44 0.12
N LEU A 380 -2.61 -12.94 1.28
CA LEU A 380 -3.52 -13.65 2.17
C LEU A 380 -4.93 -13.03 2.24
N MET A 381 -5.04 -11.71 2.23
CA MET A 381 -6.31 -11.00 2.41
C MET A 381 -7.05 -10.91 1.08
N GLY A 382 -8.18 -11.59 0.97
CA GLY A 382 -9.03 -11.58 -0.23
C GLY A 382 -9.98 -10.40 -0.26
N ARG A 383 -10.57 -10.14 -1.44
CA ARG A 383 -11.28 -8.89 -1.74
C ARG A 383 -12.46 -8.57 -0.83
N ASN A 384 -13.18 -9.59 -0.38
CA ASN A 384 -14.43 -9.43 0.36
C ASN A 384 -14.11 -9.26 1.85
N VAL A 385 -14.42 -8.09 2.38
CA VAL A 385 -14.22 -7.75 3.79
C VAL A 385 -15.40 -8.23 4.61
N LEU A 386 -15.14 -8.87 5.75
CA LEU A 386 -16.17 -9.46 6.61
C LEU A 386 -16.34 -8.62 7.87
N ALA A 387 -17.59 -8.45 8.31
CA ALA A 387 -17.85 -7.83 9.61
C ALA A 387 -17.21 -8.65 10.71
N THR A 388 -16.34 -8.00 11.49
CA THR A 388 -15.51 -8.63 12.50
C THR A 388 -15.59 -7.81 13.79
N SER A 389 -15.71 -8.48 14.92
CA SER A 389 -15.56 -7.86 16.24
C SER A 389 -14.70 -8.75 17.15
N PHE A 390 -14.21 -8.17 18.23
CA PHE A 390 -13.38 -8.88 19.20
C PHE A 390 -13.93 -8.68 20.61
N SER A 391 -14.13 -9.78 21.33
CA SER A 391 -14.52 -9.81 22.74
C SER A 391 -13.31 -10.25 23.56
N GLY A 392 -12.74 -9.33 24.34
CA GLY A 392 -11.52 -9.58 25.11
C GLY A 392 -10.79 -8.27 25.44
N PRO A 393 -9.46 -8.28 25.59
CA PRO A 393 -8.70 -7.08 25.89
C PRO A 393 -8.84 -5.98 24.81
N LYS A 394 -9.07 -4.74 25.24
CA LYS A 394 -9.30 -3.57 24.37
C LYS A 394 -8.14 -3.21 23.42
N LYS A 395 -6.95 -3.73 23.68
CA LYS A 395 -5.73 -3.50 22.87
C LYS A 395 -5.51 -4.55 21.78
N ILE A 396 -6.48 -5.43 21.56
CA ILE A 396 -6.50 -6.34 20.42
C ILE A 396 -7.41 -5.77 19.35
N ARG A 397 -6.92 -5.72 18.12
CA ARG A 397 -7.68 -5.30 16.95
C ARG A 397 -7.78 -6.48 15.99
N ALA A 398 -8.98 -6.74 15.48
CA ALA A 398 -9.26 -7.92 14.69
C ALA A 398 -10.02 -7.55 13.42
N TYR A 399 -9.56 -8.09 12.29
CA TYR A 399 -10.17 -7.88 10.98
C TYR A 399 -10.20 -9.21 10.24
N ALA A 400 -11.26 -9.46 9.47
CA ALA A 400 -11.37 -10.68 8.68
C ALA A 400 -11.84 -10.40 7.25
N HIS A 401 -11.30 -11.18 6.33
CA HIS A 401 -11.64 -11.16 4.92
C HIS A 401 -11.88 -12.60 4.46
N CYS A 402 -12.56 -12.78 3.32
CA CYS A 402 -12.41 -14.05 2.59
C CYS A 402 -10.93 -14.28 2.26
N ALA A 403 -10.48 -15.53 2.28
CA ALA A 403 -9.11 -15.86 1.90
C ALA A 403 -8.87 -15.60 0.40
N LYS A 404 -7.70 -15.06 0.03
CA LYS A 404 -7.40 -14.68 -1.36
C LYS A 404 -7.26 -15.88 -2.31
N GLN A 405 -6.60 -16.94 -1.85
CA GLN A 405 -6.20 -18.08 -2.70
C GLN A 405 -6.91 -19.39 -2.35
N SER A 406 -7.82 -19.39 -1.37
CA SER A 406 -8.49 -20.61 -0.90
C SER A 406 -9.93 -20.33 -0.50
N LYS A 407 -10.70 -21.41 -0.31
CA LYS A 407 -12.00 -21.31 0.36
C LYS A 407 -11.73 -21.14 1.86
N GLY A 408 -12.23 -20.06 2.45
CA GLY A 408 -12.07 -19.81 3.87
C GLY A 408 -12.01 -18.32 4.20
N ILE A 409 -11.56 -18.04 5.41
CA ILE A 409 -11.34 -16.69 5.90
C ILE A 409 -9.87 -16.49 6.26
N THR A 410 -9.38 -15.26 6.09
CA THR A 410 -8.10 -14.82 6.65
C THR A 410 -8.41 -13.82 7.75
N VAL A 411 -7.82 -14.00 8.93
CA VAL A 411 -7.96 -13.10 10.07
C VAL A 411 -6.64 -12.39 10.33
N LEU A 412 -6.67 -11.06 10.41
CA LEU A 412 -5.60 -10.23 10.94
C LEU A 412 -5.88 -9.94 12.41
N LEU A 413 -4.91 -10.26 13.28
CA LEU A 413 -4.92 -9.91 14.69
C LEU A 413 -3.73 -9.03 15.02
N ILE A 414 -4.01 -7.89 15.64
CA ILE A 414 -3.02 -6.91 16.06
C ILE A 414 -3.07 -6.83 17.59
N ASN A 415 -1.98 -7.24 18.25
CA ASN A 415 -1.84 -7.12 19.70
C ASN A 415 -0.99 -5.89 20.05
N LEU A 416 -1.62 -4.86 20.59
CA LEU A 416 -0.96 -3.62 21.03
C LEU A 416 -0.58 -3.63 22.53
N GLN A 417 -0.72 -4.77 23.20
CA GLN A 417 -0.26 -4.92 24.59
C GLN A 417 1.26 -5.10 24.64
N ASN A 418 1.86 -4.63 25.74
CA ASN A 418 3.32 -4.64 25.90
C ASN A 418 3.85 -6.06 26.19
N THR A 419 3.31 -6.72 27.22
CA THR A 419 3.87 -7.97 27.75
C THR A 419 2.88 -9.13 27.82
N THR A 420 1.64 -8.90 27.38
CA THR A 420 0.55 -9.87 27.56
C THR A 420 0.29 -10.63 26.28
N THR A 421 0.32 -11.96 26.37
CA THR A 421 -0.10 -12.86 25.30
C THR A 421 -1.61 -13.05 25.37
N VAL A 422 -2.27 -12.95 24.22
CA VAL A 422 -3.71 -13.21 24.10
C VAL A 422 -3.95 -14.48 23.31
N GLU A 423 -4.69 -15.41 23.89
CA GLU A 423 -5.18 -16.61 23.21
C GLU A 423 -6.54 -16.29 22.58
N ALA A 424 -6.54 -16.02 21.28
CA ALA A 424 -7.74 -15.69 20.54
C ALA A 424 -8.39 -16.94 19.92
N ARG A 425 -9.67 -17.16 20.23
CA ARG A 425 -10.52 -18.15 19.55
C ARG A 425 -11.31 -17.46 18.44
N VAL A 426 -11.55 -18.15 17.32
CA VAL A 426 -12.40 -17.61 16.24
C VAL A 426 -13.78 -18.23 16.34
N ALA A 427 -14.79 -17.40 16.48
CA ALA A 427 -16.20 -17.77 16.49
C ALA A 427 -16.91 -17.20 15.27
N PHE A 428 -17.84 -17.97 14.72
CA PHE A 428 -18.69 -17.53 13.62
C PHE A 428 -20.09 -17.29 14.14
N ASN A 429 -20.67 -16.13 13.81
CA ASN A 429 -22.07 -15.86 14.10
C ASN A 429 -22.92 -16.66 13.06
N ASN A 430 -23.19 -17.93 13.39
CA ASN A 430 -23.76 -19.06 12.61
C ASN A 430 -24.71 -18.74 11.42
N SER A 431 -24.60 -19.42 10.27
CA SER A 431 -25.16 -20.77 10.02
C SER A 431 -24.44 -21.58 8.91
N TRP A 432 -23.11 -21.66 8.93
CA TRP A 432 -22.42 -22.71 8.17
C TRP A 432 -22.15 -23.91 9.07
N THR A 433 -23.05 -24.90 9.06
CA THR A 433 -22.56 -26.27 9.21
C THR A 433 -21.70 -26.54 7.99
N LEU A 434 -20.37 -26.37 8.11
CA LEU A 434 -19.46 -27.14 7.28
C LEU A 434 -19.78 -28.59 7.60
N ARG A 435 -20.66 -29.21 6.82
CA ARG A 435 -20.82 -30.66 6.80
C ARG A 435 -19.51 -31.21 6.26
N HIS A 436 -18.51 -31.34 7.12
CA HIS A 436 -17.49 -32.35 6.95
C HIS A 436 -18.21 -33.69 7.01
N LYS A 437 -18.76 -34.13 5.86
CA LYS A 437 -19.04 -35.55 5.67
C LYS A 437 -17.67 -36.22 5.68
N HIS A 438 -17.26 -36.69 6.86
CA HIS A 438 -16.31 -37.78 6.95
C HIS A 438 -16.90 -38.95 6.15
N LYS A 439 -16.56 -39.02 4.87
CA LYS A 439 -16.67 -40.28 4.15
C LYS A 439 -15.57 -41.16 4.70
N SER A 440 -15.94 -42.06 5.62
CA SER A 440 -15.07 -43.18 5.93
C SER A 440 -14.85 -43.96 4.63
N HIS A 441 -13.63 -43.91 4.12
CA HIS A 441 -13.22 -44.79 3.05
C HIS A 441 -13.15 -46.21 3.62
N LYS A 442 -14.26 -46.95 3.52
CA LYS A 442 -14.21 -48.42 3.59
C LYS A 442 -13.41 -48.89 2.37
N SER A 443 -12.26 -49.52 2.62
CA SER A 443 -11.46 -50.15 1.58
C SER A 443 -12.24 -51.33 0.99
N HIS A 444 -12.80 -51.17 -0.20
CA HIS A 444 -13.20 -52.30 -1.02
C HIS A 444 -11.98 -52.74 -1.85
N ARG A 445 -11.35 -53.84 -1.41
CA ARG A 445 -10.47 -54.65 -2.27
C ARG A 445 -11.32 -55.23 -3.39
N ALA A 446 -11.16 -54.71 -4.61
CA ALA A 446 -11.63 -55.36 -5.82
C ALA A 446 -10.44 -56.11 -6.44
N HIS A 447 -10.53 -57.43 -6.43
CA HIS A 447 -9.67 -58.32 -7.21
C HIS A 447 -9.88 -58.07 -8.70
N LEU A 448 -8.83 -57.67 -9.42
CA LEU A 448 -8.79 -57.71 -10.88
C LEU A 448 -7.86 -58.85 -11.32
N LYS A 449 -8.47 -59.82 -12.00
CA LYS A 449 -7.80 -60.95 -12.66
C LYS A 449 -6.99 -60.43 -13.85
N PHE A 450 -5.72 -60.82 -13.91
CA PHE A 450 -4.87 -60.62 -15.08
C PHE A 450 -5.11 -61.72 -16.12
N HIS A 451 -5.39 -61.34 -17.36
CA HIS A 451 -5.25 -62.20 -18.53
C HIS A 451 -3.89 -61.94 -19.21
N GLN A 452 -3.25 -63.02 -19.68
CA GLN A 452 -1.92 -63.10 -20.28
C GLN A 452 -1.89 -62.78 -21.79
N GLY A 453 -0.69 -62.38 -22.26
CA GLY A 453 -0.19 -62.48 -23.65
C GLY A 453 -0.25 -61.16 -24.44
N LEU A 454 0.80 -60.61 -25.06
CA LEU A 454 2.02 -61.18 -25.67
C LEU A 454 3.19 -60.14 -25.72
N ARG A 455 4.42 -60.66 -25.87
CA ARG A 455 5.77 -60.05 -26.03
C ARG A 455 5.88 -59.12 -27.28
N SER A 456 6.90 -58.26 -27.51
CA SER A 456 8.35 -58.34 -27.24
C SER A 456 9.09 -56.98 -27.32
N GLU A 457 10.17 -56.85 -26.52
CA GLU A 457 11.52 -56.24 -26.73
C GLU A 457 11.67 -54.87 -27.43
N THR A 458 12.51 -53.90 -27.01
CA THR A 458 13.94 -53.93 -26.57
C THR A 458 14.33 -52.63 -25.82
N GLY A 459 15.37 -52.69 -24.97
CA GLY A 459 16.30 -51.55 -24.81
C GLY A 459 16.45 -50.89 -23.43
N LYS A 460 17.33 -51.44 -22.57
CA LYS A 460 17.79 -50.83 -21.32
C LYS A 460 18.78 -49.67 -21.58
N ARG A 461 18.61 -48.52 -20.90
CA ARG A 461 19.72 -47.67 -20.42
C ARG A 461 19.37 -47.04 -19.06
N ARG A 462 20.21 -47.33 -18.06
CA ARG A 462 20.29 -46.66 -16.75
C ARG A 462 21.28 -45.49 -16.85
N ILE A 463 20.95 -44.34 -16.26
CA ILE A 463 21.92 -43.32 -15.80
C ILE A 463 21.45 -42.79 -14.42
N PRO A 464 22.35 -42.54 -13.45
CA PRO A 464 22.01 -42.36 -12.04
C PRO A 464 21.83 -40.89 -11.61
N SER A 465 21.11 -40.72 -10.50
CA SER A 465 20.91 -39.48 -9.74
C SER A 465 22.14 -39.09 -8.92
N ASN A 466 22.60 -37.85 -9.04
CA ASN A 466 23.56 -37.24 -8.11
C ASN A 466 22.99 -35.95 -7.51
N SER A 467 22.58 -36.02 -6.25
CA SER A 467 22.29 -34.88 -5.39
C SER A 467 23.55 -34.48 -4.62
N LYS A 468 24.10 -33.28 -4.86
CA LYS A 468 25.12 -32.66 -4.00
C LYS A 468 24.50 -31.49 -3.25
N GLY A 469 24.34 -31.66 -1.94
CA GLY A 469 24.00 -30.59 -1.00
C GLY A 469 25.22 -29.69 -0.72
N TRP A 470 24.97 -28.41 -0.53
CA TRP A 470 25.96 -27.43 -0.07
C TRP A 470 25.63 -27.01 1.37
N LYS A 471 26.60 -27.17 2.27
CA LYS A 471 26.62 -26.60 3.63
C LYS A 471 27.19 -25.18 3.55
N PHE A 472 26.58 -24.23 4.25
CA PHE A 472 27.19 -22.94 4.56
C PHE A 472 27.40 -22.79 6.07
N THR A 473 28.61 -22.35 6.41
CA THR A 473 29.13 -22.02 7.75
C THR A 473 28.64 -20.64 8.20
N LYS A 474 28.36 -20.49 9.50
CA LYS A 474 27.99 -19.22 10.15
C LYS A 474 29.24 -18.40 10.51
N PRO A 475 29.16 -17.06 10.48
CA PRO A 475 29.92 -16.19 11.37
C PRO A 475 29.08 -15.77 12.59
N ASN A 476 29.71 -15.80 13.76
CA ASN A 476 29.20 -15.34 15.03
C ASN A 476 29.22 -13.81 15.10
N HIS A 477 28.09 -13.19 15.48
CA HIS A 477 27.97 -12.06 16.42
C HIS A 477 26.47 -11.80 16.64
N ALA A 478 25.91 -12.39 17.69
CA ALA A 478 24.49 -12.25 18.05
C ALA A 478 24.33 -11.22 19.17
N ALA A 479 23.84 -10.03 18.82
CA ALA A 479 23.10 -9.20 19.75
C ALA A 479 21.74 -9.88 20.03
N LYS A 480 21.44 -10.12 21.30
CA LYS A 480 20.18 -10.74 21.74
C LYS A 480 18.98 -9.84 21.38
N TRP A 481 18.21 -10.22 20.36
CA TRP A 481 16.85 -9.73 20.16
C TRP A 481 15.86 -10.82 20.57
N LYS A 482 14.92 -10.46 21.46
CA LYS A 482 13.83 -11.33 21.91
C LYS A 482 12.98 -11.74 20.70
N ARG A 483 12.73 -13.04 20.58
CA ARG A 483 11.82 -13.67 19.62
C ARG A 483 10.43 -13.05 19.75
N PHE A 484 9.91 -12.47 18.68
CA PHE A 484 8.46 -12.31 18.47
C PHE A 484 8.03 -13.50 17.60
N ASP A 485 7.45 -14.52 18.23
CA ASP A 485 6.89 -15.66 17.50
C ASP A 485 5.48 -15.28 16.99
N LEU A 486 5.36 -15.06 15.68
CA LEU A 486 4.09 -15.17 14.97
C LEU A 486 3.73 -16.66 14.89
N LYS A 487 2.82 -17.10 15.76
CA LYS A 487 2.30 -18.47 15.75
C LYS A 487 1.06 -18.52 14.86
N PHE A 488 1.19 -19.06 13.66
CA PHE A 488 0.05 -19.38 12.81
C PHE A 488 -0.45 -20.78 13.16
N ILE A 489 -1.69 -20.89 13.64
CA ILE A 489 -2.38 -22.17 13.79
C ILE A 489 -2.94 -22.52 12.41
N TRP A 490 -2.30 -23.47 11.75
CA TRP A 490 -2.90 -24.23 10.66
C TRP A 490 -3.65 -25.39 11.28
N ASP A 491 -4.98 -25.40 11.19
CA ASP A 491 -5.74 -26.62 11.44
C ASP A 491 -5.88 -27.35 10.10
N HIS A 492 -5.17 -28.47 10.00
CA HIS A 492 -5.36 -29.47 8.96
C HIS A 492 -6.26 -30.56 9.53
N THR A 493 -7.56 -30.40 9.37
CA THR A 493 -8.53 -31.49 9.48
C THR A 493 -9.54 -31.49 8.34
#